data_AF-A0A9E3RKS0-F1
#
_entry.id   AF-A0A9E3RKS0-F1
#
_cell.length_a   1.000
_cell.length_b   1.000
_cell.length_c   1.000
_cell.angle_alpha   90.00
_cell.angle_beta   90.00
_cell.angle_gamma   90.00
#
_symmetry.space_group_name_H-M   'P 1'
#
loop_
_entity.id
_entity.type
_entity.pdbx_description
1 polymer ?
#
loop_
_entity_poly.entity_id
_entity_poly.type
_entity_poly.pdbx_seq_one_letter_code
_entity_poly.pdbx_strand_id
1 'polypeptide(L)'
;MLSKNTIYRFYAISTVIVCCLTLLLSCGESSEHKLSTVDTVQKTTKKQKAKHLDIPTVTEQESQQNITYKGRSINISVCGVDSRLNENVQHADANHVLRFWVDEGALEIIDIPRDTPCENAGLDSNLNNLANLRANKGRNTYLKRVAEICRIPKIDYYVELGFSQAMGVLELLGHKKEADKTLRVLRSRQGFDAGDYQRCFNQGNFMKQMALKHFDKSTGWFRDPLLRSGLFLVESNVPLDTLKYLVDKLEENGFPDNKKCYVHIMPNYGYKLPVYDLSDESIVTSLNTKIDERLKLNSTTETDQEAYCNKFNKLLSEATSDTAKKPRETIRLLTRPYNQRSWMQVKDKSKRSEYAKQVCLLLITAHNKVKQPKDALKILSFYEEHKDLLEHL
;
A
#
# COMPACT_ATOMS: atom_id res chain seq x y z
N MET A 1 -39.51 -9.04 -10.31
CA MET A 1 -38.27 -8.56 -10.96
C MET A 1 -38.00 -7.14 -10.48
N LEU A 2 -36.83 -6.88 -9.88
CA LEU A 2 -36.35 -5.50 -9.68
C LEU A 2 -35.55 -5.08 -10.92
N SER A 3 -35.59 -3.80 -11.29
CA SER A 3 -34.87 -3.34 -12.48
C SER A 3 -33.35 -3.37 -12.24
N LYS A 4 -32.55 -3.66 -13.28
CA LYS A 4 -31.09 -3.62 -13.18
C LYS A 4 -30.59 -2.27 -12.62
N ASN A 5 -31.18 -1.16 -13.08
CA ASN A 5 -30.84 0.20 -12.63
C ASN A 5 -31.20 0.49 -11.16
N THR A 6 -32.05 -0.33 -10.52
CA THR A 6 -32.36 -0.21 -9.08
C THR A 6 -31.26 -0.83 -8.21
N ILE A 7 -30.56 -1.84 -8.72
CA ILE A 7 -29.43 -2.49 -8.02
C ILE A 7 -28.19 -1.58 -8.03
N TYR A 8 -28.00 -0.79 -9.11
CA TYR A 8 -26.80 0.01 -9.34
C TYR A 8 -26.79 1.43 -8.73
N ARG A 9 -27.64 1.73 -7.73
CA ARG A 9 -27.70 3.06 -7.08
C ARG A 9 -27.24 3.13 -5.62
N PHE A 10 -26.61 2.07 -5.10
CA PHE A 10 -26.07 2.02 -3.72
C PHE A 10 -24.60 1.55 -3.65
N TYR A 11 -23.71 2.18 -4.42
CA TYR A 11 -22.26 1.87 -4.41
C TYR A 11 -21.49 2.48 -3.22
N ALA A 12 -21.91 2.11 -2.00
CA ALA A 12 -21.21 2.38 -0.75
C ALA A 12 -20.18 1.26 -0.47
N ILE A 13 -19.00 1.40 -1.08
CA ILE A 13 -17.91 0.40 -1.07
C ILE A 13 -17.49 -0.02 0.36
N SER A 14 -17.27 -1.33 0.55
CA SER A 14 -17.18 -1.97 1.87
C SER A 14 -15.84 -2.71 2.10
N THR A 15 -14.74 -2.10 1.66
CA THR A 15 -13.37 -2.63 1.38
C THR A 15 -12.91 -3.98 1.95
N VAL A 16 -12.78 -4.94 1.03
CA VAL A 16 -11.94 -6.15 1.02
C VAL A 16 -11.84 -6.88 2.36
N ILE A 17 -12.03 -7.59 3.46
CA ILE A 17 -11.00 -7.76 4.49
C ILE A 17 -9.88 -6.75 4.24
N VAL A 18 -10.28 -5.50 4.37
CA VAL A 18 -9.53 -4.27 4.50
C VAL A 18 -8.30 -4.06 3.59
N CYS A 19 -7.01 -4.30 3.87
CA CYS A 19 -6.23 -4.80 5.01
C CYS A 19 -6.35 -6.27 5.44
N CYS A 20 -6.11 -7.20 4.51
CA CYS A 20 -5.14 -8.25 4.80
C CYS A 20 -3.71 -7.71 4.76
N LEU A 21 -3.42 -6.64 3.97
CA LEU A 21 -2.07 -6.04 3.82
C LEU A 21 -2.00 -4.51 3.53
N THR A 22 -3.09 -3.79 3.27
CA THR A 22 -2.98 -2.50 2.56
C THR A 22 -2.84 -1.23 3.41
N LEU A 23 -1.65 -1.01 3.96
CA LEU A 23 -0.93 0.24 3.70
C LEU A 23 0.52 0.00 3.37
N LEU A 24 0.95 0.67 2.30
CA LEU A 24 2.31 0.66 1.80
C LEU A 24 2.64 2.03 1.21
N LEU A 25 3.10 2.92 2.08
CA LEU A 25 3.20 4.33 1.79
C LEU A 25 4.65 4.77 1.69
N SER A 26 5.29 4.36 0.60
CA SER A 26 6.52 5.02 0.18
C SER A 26 6.74 4.96 -1.32
N CYS A 27 6.88 6.16 -1.86
CA CYS A 27 7.71 6.48 -3.03
C CYS A 27 8.59 7.64 -2.58
N GLY A 28 9.85 7.66 -2.97
CA GLY A 28 10.85 8.59 -2.46
C GLY A 28 10.47 10.06 -2.67
N GLU A 29 10.62 10.87 -1.62
CA GLU A 29 10.76 12.32 -1.72
C GLU A 29 12.14 12.59 -2.37
N SER A 30 12.16 13.14 -3.58
CA SER A 30 13.40 13.47 -4.30
C SER A 30 13.66 14.96 -4.26
N SER A 31 14.38 15.41 -3.22
CA SER A 31 14.97 16.74 -3.11
C SER A 31 16.45 16.62 -2.71
N GLU A 32 17.36 16.89 -3.66
CA GLU A 32 18.79 16.89 -3.39
C GLU A 32 19.22 18.14 -2.62
N HIS A 33 19.41 18.03 -1.31
CA HIS A 33 20.30 18.95 -0.59
C HIS A 33 21.15 18.18 0.42
N LYS A 34 22.46 18.16 0.17
CA LYS A 34 23.47 17.64 1.10
C LYS A 34 23.58 18.60 2.29
N LEU A 35 23.40 18.09 3.51
CA LEU A 35 23.98 18.68 4.70
C LEU A 35 24.72 17.57 5.47
N SER A 36 25.90 17.88 5.99
CA SER A 36 26.85 16.89 6.51
C SER A 36 26.77 16.73 8.02
N THR A 37 26.82 15.46 8.45
CA THR A 37 27.46 14.95 9.67
C THR A 37 27.12 15.54 11.04
N VAL A 38 26.46 14.68 11.85
CA VAL A 38 26.88 14.31 13.23
C VAL A 38 26.74 15.37 14.35
N ASP A 39 26.60 14.87 15.59
CA ASP A 39 26.55 15.58 16.88
C ASP A 39 25.47 16.65 17.09
N THR A 40 24.36 16.26 17.74
CA THR A 40 24.02 16.66 19.12
C THR A 40 22.64 16.11 19.51
N VAL A 41 22.59 15.07 20.36
CA VAL A 41 21.34 14.59 20.98
C VAL A 41 21.50 14.53 22.51
N GLN A 42 21.78 15.70 23.11
CA GLN A 42 21.54 15.97 24.52
C GLN A 42 21.10 17.43 24.70
N LYS A 43 19.98 17.64 25.42
CA LYS A 43 19.36 18.95 25.74
C LYS A 43 18.82 19.65 24.48
N THR A 44 17.54 19.96 24.36
CA THR A 44 16.87 20.90 25.28
C THR A 44 15.36 20.66 25.42
N THR A 45 14.89 20.52 26.66
CA THR A 45 13.46 20.66 27.00
C THR A 45 13.14 22.13 27.27
N LYS A 46 12.46 22.85 26.36
CA LYS A 46 11.72 24.10 26.70
C LYS A 46 10.81 24.65 25.59
N LYS A 47 9.52 24.78 25.92
CA LYS A 47 8.52 25.75 25.41
C LYS A 47 8.55 26.13 23.91
N GLN A 48 7.56 25.63 23.18
CA GLN A 48 6.67 26.52 22.41
C GLN A 48 5.21 26.21 22.75
N LYS A 49 4.38 27.25 22.96
CA LYS A 49 2.93 27.13 23.10
C LYS A 49 2.27 27.44 21.75
N ALA A 50 2.18 26.45 20.87
CA ALA A 50 1.16 26.42 19.83
C ALA A 50 -0.14 25.84 20.41
N LYS A 51 -1.29 26.00 19.73
CA LYS A 51 -2.55 25.39 20.16
C LYS A 51 -2.41 23.87 20.19
N HIS A 52 -2.41 23.28 21.39
CA HIS A 52 -2.40 21.83 21.53
C HIS A 52 -3.75 21.29 21.01
N LEU A 53 -3.69 20.45 19.97
CA LEU A 53 -4.58 19.30 19.97
C LEU A 53 -4.01 18.35 21.03
N ASP A 54 -4.82 17.90 21.97
CA ASP A 54 -4.44 16.87 22.93
C ASP A 54 -4.46 15.50 22.23
N ILE A 55 -3.48 15.31 21.33
CA ILE A 55 -3.26 14.05 20.61
C ILE A 55 -2.71 13.04 21.63
N PRO A 56 -3.41 11.92 21.90
CA PRO A 56 -2.97 10.95 22.89
C PRO A 56 -1.66 10.30 22.47
N THR A 57 -0.57 10.66 23.16
CA THR A 57 0.75 10.06 22.97
C THR A 57 0.81 8.76 23.77
N VAL A 58 0.18 7.70 23.23
CA VAL A 58 0.24 6.35 23.81
C VAL A 58 1.67 5.81 23.67
N THR A 59 2.23 5.27 24.75
CA THR A 59 3.58 4.70 24.72
C THR A 59 3.58 3.33 24.02
N GLU A 60 4.64 2.98 23.29
CA GLU A 60 4.84 1.59 22.81
C GLU A 60 4.84 0.57 23.98
N GLN A 61 5.31 0.99 25.16
CA GLN A 61 5.25 0.22 26.42
C GLN A 61 3.83 0.06 27.00
N GLU A 62 2.86 0.87 26.57
CA GLU A 62 1.44 0.76 26.97
C GLU A 62 0.62 0.00 25.93
N SER A 63 1.04 0.03 24.65
CA SER A 63 0.52 -0.88 23.63
C SER A 63 1.03 -2.32 23.86
N GLN A 64 2.27 -2.48 24.36
CA GLN A 64 2.84 -3.74 24.85
C GLN A 64 2.20 -4.22 26.16
N GLN A 65 0.89 -4.50 26.13
CA GLN A 65 0.39 -5.63 26.91
C GLN A 65 1.11 -6.89 26.42
N ASN A 66 1.46 -7.82 27.33
CA ASN A 66 2.16 -9.07 26.98
C ASN A 66 1.22 -10.10 26.32
N ILE A 67 0.58 -9.71 25.21
CA ILE A 67 -0.41 -10.52 24.50
C ILE A 67 0.31 -11.64 23.72
N THR A 68 0.61 -12.71 24.44
CA THR A 68 1.23 -13.91 23.88
C THR A 68 0.17 -14.80 23.25
N TYR A 69 -0.28 -14.42 22.04
CA TYR A 69 -1.12 -15.26 21.19
C TYR A 69 -0.44 -16.62 20.91
N LYS A 70 -1.25 -17.66 20.73
CA LYS A 70 -0.83 -19.07 20.55
C LYS A 70 -1.59 -19.71 19.40
N GLY A 71 -1.26 -20.97 19.12
CA GLY A 71 -1.86 -21.75 18.03
C GLY A 71 -1.27 -21.40 16.67
N ARG A 72 -2.09 -21.54 15.63
CA ARG A 72 -1.70 -21.38 14.23
C ARG A 72 -1.69 -19.90 13.85
N SER A 73 -0.61 -19.46 13.21
CA SER A 73 -0.53 -18.15 12.56
C SER A 73 -0.35 -18.30 11.04
N ILE A 74 -1.03 -17.45 10.27
CA ILE A 74 -0.78 -17.25 8.83
C ILE A 74 -0.08 -15.89 8.69
N ASN A 75 1.11 -15.89 8.09
CA ASN A 75 1.99 -14.73 8.03
C ASN A 75 2.02 -14.15 6.61
N ILE A 76 1.59 -12.91 6.44
CA ILE A 76 1.52 -12.28 5.11
C ILE A 76 2.40 -11.02 5.06
N SER A 77 3.37 -10.99 4.14
CA SER A 77 4.31 -9.87 4.01
C SER A 77 3.83 -8.76 3.09
N VAL A 78 3.93 -7.55 3.61
CA VAL A 78 3.45 -6.29 3.07
C VAL A 78 4.66 -5.51 2.54
N CYS A 79 4.86 -5.43 1.22
CA CYS A 79 6.01 -4.73 0.61
C CYS A 79 5.61 -3.61 -0.37
N GLY A 80 5.91 -2.37 0.00
CA GLY A 80 5.56 -1.17 -0.77
C GLY A 80 6.66 -0.83 -1.74
N VAL A 81 6.41 -1.02 -3.03
CA VAL A 81 7.46 -0.88 -4.05
C VAL A 81 7.49 0.53 -4.62
N ASP A 82 8.54 1.30 -4.30
CA ASP A 82 8.79 2.53 -5.04
C ASP A 82 9.08 2.16 -6.49
N SER A 83 8.14 2.52 -7.34
CA SER A 83 8.00 2.01 -8.68
C SER A 83 7.20 3.04 -9.50
N ARG A 84 7.86 4.17 -9.77
CA ARG A 84 7.30 5.24 -10.59
C ARG A 84 7.05 4.75 -12.03
N LEU A 85 6.31 5.52 -12.82
CA LEU A 85 5.88 5.12 -14.17
C LEU A 85 7.09 4.88 -15.10
N ASN A 86 7.33 3.60 -15.39
CA ASN A 86 8.40 3.03 -16.22
C ASN A 86 9.84 3.04 -15.64
N GLU A 87 10.03 3.21 -14.33
CA GLU A 87 11.36 3.15 -13.70
C GLU A 87 11.71 1.72 -13.25
N ASN A 88 12.84 1.16 -13.69
CA ASN A 88 13.11 -0.28 -13.53
C ASN A 88 13.21 -0.79 -12.08
N VAL A 89 13.57 0.06 -11.11
CA VAL A 89 13.81 -0.33 -9.72
C VAL A 89 12.49 -0.66 -8.98
N GLN A 90 12.62 -1.37 -7.86
CA GLN A 90 11.56 -1.70 -6.90
C GLN A 90 12.15 -1.76 -5.48
N HIS A 91 12.38 -0.60 -4.86
CA HIS A 91 12.81 -0.55 -3.46
C HIS A 91 11.65 -0.98 -2.54
N ALA A 92 11.90 -1.78 -1.49
CA ALA A 92 10.89 -2.09 -0.47
C ALA A 92 10.81 -0.94 0.55
N ASP A 93 10.04 0.04 0.15
CA ASP A 93 10.17 1.43 0.57
C ASP A 93 9.26 1.73 1.79
N ALA A 94 8.28 0.84 2.03
CA ALA A 94 7.54 0.57 3.27
C ALA A 94 7.39 -0.96 3.44
N ASN A 95 7.40 -1.49 4.67
CA ASN A 95 7.54 -2.92 4.96
C ASN A 95 6.76 -3.33 6.22
N HIS A 96 5.91 -4.34 6.14
CA HIS A 96 5.19 -4.88 7.30
C HIS A 96 4.95 -6.39 7.18
N VAL A 97 4.54 -7.03 8.27
CA VAL A 97 3.94 -8.38 8.27
C VAL A 97 2.61 -8.32 8.98
N LEU A 98 1.55 -8.79 8.32
CA LEU A 98 0.24 -9.01 8.94
C LEU A 98 0.16 -10.50 9.31
N ARG A 99 0.06 -10.75 10.60
CA ARG A 99 0.13 -12.09 11.20
C ARG A 99 -1.21 -12.43 11.85
N PHE A 100 -1.91 -13.36 11.21
CA PHE A 100 -3.27 -13.74 11.56
C PHE A 100 -3.26 -14.96 12.46
N TRP A 101 -3.58 -14.77 13.74
CA TRP A 101 -3.71 -15.80 14.75
C TRP A 101 -5.10 -16.41 14.68
N VAL A 102 -5.27 -17.36 13.76
CA VAL A 102 -6.60 -17.89 13.34
C VAL A 102 -7.31 -18.72 14.41
N ASP A 103 -6.60 -19.14 15.45
CA ASP A 103 -7.17 -19.88 16.59
C ASP A 103 -7.59 -18.95 17.75
N GLU A 104 -7.20 -17.67 17.72
CA GLU A 104 -7.57 -16.67 18.75
C GLU A 104 -8.35 -15.48 18.18
N GLY A 105 -8.54 -15.40 16.86
CA GLY A 105 -9.26 -14.32 16.19
C GLY A 105 -8.52 -12.98 16.20
N ALA A 106 -7.19 -13.01 16.10
CA ALA A 106 -6.37 -11.82 16.29
C ALA A 106 -5.42 -11.51 15.11
N LEU A 107 -5.10 -10.22 14.98
CA LEU A 107 -4.19 -9.64 14.00
C LEU A 107 -3.03 -8.94 14.69
N GLU A 108 -1.82 -9.46 14.47
CA GLU A 108 -0.55 -8.84 14.85
C GLU A 108 0.06 -8.16 13.62
N ILE A 109 0.31 -6.85 13.71
CA ILE A 109 0.95 -6.03 12.67
C ILE A 109 2.38 -5.73 13.13
N ILE A 110 3.35 -6.17 12.34
CA ILE A 110 4.78 -5.99 12.60
C ILE A 110 5.35 -5.02 11.56
N ASP A 111 5.68 -3.81 11.99
CA ASP A 111 6.19 -2.73 11.14
C ASP A 111 7.73 -2.80 11.05
N ILE A 112 8.30 -2.68 9.84
CA ILE A 112 9.75 -2.73 9.63
C ILE A 112 10.25 -1.45 8.93
N PRO A 113 11.09 -0.62 9.59
CA PRO A 113 11.67 0.58 8.98
C PRO A 113 12.44 0.24 7.70
N ARG A 114 12.31 1.07 6.66
CA ARG A 114 12.91 0.79 5.33
C ARG A 114 14.44 0.71 5.36
N ASP A 115 15.03 1.44 6.30
CA ASP A 115 16.47 1.58 6.48
C ASP A 115 17.02 0.55 7.49
N THR A 116 16.22 -0.44 7.90
CA THR A 116 16.65 -1.58 8.74
C THR A 116 17.87 -2.28 8.12
N PRO A 117 19.02 -2.38 8.82
CA PRO A 117 20.23 -2.99 8.28
C PRO A 117 20.03 -4.42 7.82
N CYS A 118 20.50 -4.72 6.61
CA CYS A 118 20.36 -6.01 5.95
C CYS A 118 21.66 -6.36 5.22
N GLU A 119 22.49 -7.20 5.85
CA GLU A 119 23.62 -7.84 5.18
C GLU A 119 23.17 -8.50 3.87
N ASN A 120 24.06 -8.52 2.88
CA ASN A 120 23.86 -9.09 1.54
C ASN A 120 22.88 -8.36 0.61
N ALA A 121 22.43 -7.12 0.90
CA ALA A 121 21.76 -6.30 -0.12
C ALA A 121 22.69 -5.92 -1.29
N GLY A 122 24.01 -5.96 -1.09
CA GLY A 122 25.03 -5.90 -2.16
C GLY A 122 25.49 -4.48 -2.50
N LEU A 123 25.45 -3.57 -1.54
CA LEU A 123 25.95 -2.20 -1.61
C LEU A 123 26.94 -1.95 -0.46
N ASP A 124 27.44 -0.72 -0.33
CA ASP A 124 28.25 -0.32 0.83
C ASP A 124 27.41 -0.23 2.12
N SER A 125 28.09 -0.17 3.28
CA SER A 125 27.50 -0.38 4.63
C SER A 125 26.16 0.33 4.85
N ASN A 126 26.09 1.63 4.55
CA ASN A 126 24.94 2.47 4.89
C ASN A 126 23.79 2.34 3.87
N LEU A 127 24.02 1.62 2.77
CA LEU A 127 23.03 1.28 1.75
C LEU A 127 22.61 -0.20 1.81
N ASN A 128 23.24 -1.02 2.67
CA ASN A 128 22.79 -2.38 2.97
C ASN A 128 21.58 -2.36 3.91
N ASN A 129 20.41 -2.00 3.36
CA ASN A 129 19.15 -1.95 4.08
C ASN A 129 18.05 -2.79 3.39
N LEU A 130 16.94 -2.98 4.10
CA LEU A 130 15.82 -3.82 3.65
C LEU A 130 15.21 -3.33 2.32
N ALA A 131 15.09 -2.00 2.14
CA ALA A 131 14.58 -1.41 0.91
C ALA A 131 15.41 -1.79 -0.33
N ASN A 132 16.74 -1.74 -0.20
CA ASN A 132 17.66 -2.08 -1.27
C ASN A 132 17.79 -3.60 -1.47
N LEU A 133 17.57 -4.42 -0.44
CA LEU A 133 17.56 -5.88 -0.57
C LEU A 133 16.48 -6.36 -1.57
N ARG A 134 15.27 -5.79 -1.52
CA ARG A 134 14.18 -6.13 -2.46
C ARG A 134 14.48 -5.72 -3.90
N ALA A 135 15.15 -4.59 -4.10
CA ALA A 135 15.57 -4.12 -5.41
C ALA A 135 16.68 -5.01 -6.00
N ASN A 136 17.71 -5.30 -5.20
CA ASN A 136 18.94 -5.93 -5.69
C ASN A 136 18.93 -7.46 -5.69
N LYS A 137 18.20 -8.08 -4.75
CA LYS A 137 18.16 -9.55 -4.55
C LYS A 137 16.76 -10.16 -4.72
N GLY A 138 15.77 -9.35 -5.08
CA GLY A 138 14.41 -9.77 -5.42
C GLY A 138 13.56 -10.27 -4.25
N ARG A 139 12.27 -10.49 -4.54
CA ARG A 139 11.20 -10.83 -3.59
C ARG A 139 11.56 -12.01 -2.67
N ASN A 140 12.05 -13.12 -3.21
CA ASN A 140 12.31 -14.33 -2.41
C ASN A 140 13.42 -14.16 -1.36
N THR A 141 14.44 -13.34 -1.64
CA THR A 141 15.50 -13.03 -0.67
C THR A 141 14.99 -12.07 0.40
N TYR A 142 14.24 -11.05 -0.03
CA TYR A 142 13.57 -10.09 0.84
C TYR A 142 12.61 -10.78 1.85
N LEU A 143 11.72 -11.66 1.39
CA LEU A 143 10.73 -12.34 2.25
C LEU A 143 11.37 -13.22 3.33
N LYS A 144 12.55 -13.81 3.07
CA LYS A 144 13.33 -14.54 4.08
C LYS A 144 13.86 -13.59 5.15
N ARG A 145 14.52 -12.50 4.73
CA ARG A 145 15.03 -11.47 5.66
C ARG A 145 13.91 -10.83 6.50
N VAL A 146 12.73 -10.62 5.92
CA VAL A 146 11.54 -10.16 6.66
C VAL A 146 11.14 -11.17 7.75
N ALA A 147 11.07 -12.47 7.43
CA ALA A 147 10.77 -13.50 8.43
C ALA A 147 11.83 -13.57 9.55
N GLU A 148 13.11 -13.42 9.21
CA GLU A 148 14.23 -13.34 10.17
C GLU A 148 14.09 -12.13 11.11
N ILE A 149 13.83 -10.93 10.57
CA ILE A 149 13.63 -9.70 11.35
C ILE A 149 12.44 -9.84 12.31
N CYS A 150 11.32 -10.36 11.81
CA CYS A 150 10.11 -10.61 12.60
C CYS A 150 10.20 -11.83 13.54
N ARG A 151 11.30 -12.60 13.49
CA ARG A 151 11.51 -13.84 14.27
C ARG A 151 10.39 -14.89 14.09
N ILE A 152 9.81 -14.95 12.88
CA ILE A 152 8.75 -15.91 12.50
C ILE A 152 9.28 -17.01 11.58
N PRO A 153 8.71 -18.23 11.57
CA PRO A 153 9.29 -19.37 10.83
C PRO A 153 9.35 -19.18 9.31
N LYS A 154 8.41 -18.41 8.75
CA LYS A 154 8.29 -18.08 7.32
C LYS A 154 7.25 -16.98 7.10
N ILE A 155 7.30 -16.39 5.92
CA ILE A 155 6.15 -15.75 5.29
C ILE A 155 5.41 -16.81 4.45
N ASP A 156 4.08 -16.89 4.58
CA ASP A 156 3.23 -17.80 3.81
C ASP A 156 2.85 -17.20 2.44
N TYR A 157 2.47 -15.92 2.44
CA TYR A 157 2.00 -15.21 1.25
C TYR A 157 2.51 -13.75 1.27
N TYR A 158 2.39 -13.03 0.14
CA TYR A 158 2.77 -11.62 0.04
C TYR A 158 1.69 -10.78 -0.67
N VAL A 159 1.74 -9.47 -0.43
CA VAL A 159 1.11 -8.44 -1.25
C VAL A 159 2.15 -7.35 -1.49
N GLU A 160 2.34 -7.00 -2.76
CA GLU A 160 3.09 -5.85 -3.21
C GLU A 160 2.17 -4.84 -3.92
N LEU A 161 2.41 -3.55 -3.66
CA LEU A 161 1.78 -2.47 -4.40
C LEU A 161 2.72 -1.26 -4.54
N GLY A 162 2.63 -0.60 -5.69
CA GLY A 162 3.19 0.73 -5.92
C GLY A 162 2.15 1.85 -5.72
N PHE A 163 2.57 3.09 -5.94
CA PHE A 163 1.79 4.31 -5.71
C PHE A 163 0.37 4.30 -6.28
N SER A 164 0.19 3.89 -7.55
CA SER A 164 -1.10 3.86 -8.24
C SER A 164 -2.10 2.94 -7.53
N GLN A 165 -1.59 1.80 -7.07
CA GLN A 165 -2.36 0.75 -6.41
C GLN A 165 -2.73 1.20 -4.99
N ALA A 166 -1.81 1.88 -4.28
CA ALA A 166 -2.10 2.51 -2.99
C ALA A 166 -3.21 3.57 -3.08
N MET A 167 -3.18 4.45 -4.09
CA MET A 167 -4.26 5.41 -4.37
C MET A 167 -5.61 4.69 -4.57
N GLY A 168 -5.65 3.68 -5.44
CA GLY A 168 -6.87 2.90 -5.69
C GLY A 168 -7.45 2.24 -4.45
N VAL A 169 -6.60 1.74 -3.53
CA VAL A 169 -7.07 1.14 -2.27
C VAL A 169 -7.54 2.21 -1.27
N LEU A 170 -6.91 3.39 -1.19
CA LEU A 170 -7.41 4.50 -0.37
C LEU A 170 -8.78 5.00 -0.85
N GLU A 171 -8.99 5.09 -2.17
CA GLU A 171 -10.31 5.38 -2.74
C GLU A 171 -11.34 4.27 -2.44
N LEU A 172 -10.93 3.00 -2.48
CA LEU A 172 -11.77 1.86 -2.10
C LEU A 172 -12.19 1.96 -0.61
N LEU A 173 -11.22 2.21 0.30
CA LEU A 173 -11.38 2.47 1.75
C LEU A 173 -12.26 3.68 2.11
N GLY A 174 -12.63 4.51 1.14
CA GLY A 174 -13.55 5.63 1.31
C GLY A 174 -12.89 7.01 1.29
N HIS A 175 -11.56 7.11 1.28
CA HIS A 175 -10.81 8.37 1.21
C HIS A 175 -10.86 9.02 -0.19
N LYS A 176 -11.98 8.91 -0.91
CA LYS A 176 -12.10 9.20 -2.36
C LYS A 176 -11.76 10.63 -2.78
N LYS A 177 -11.87 11.60 -1.86
CA LYS A 177 -11.51 13.01 -2.09
C LYS A 177 -10.10 13.37 -1.58
N GLU A 178 -9.58 12.55 -0.68
CA GLU A 178 -8.45 12.85 0.20
C GLU A 178 -7.37 11.77 0.11
N ALA A 179 -7.42 10.91 -0.91
CA ALA A 179 -6.51 9.79 -1.09
C ALA A 179 -5.07 10.28 -1.24
N ASP A 180 -4.84 11.37 -1.98
CA ASP A 180 -3.50 11.98 -2.12
C ASP A 180 -3.01 12.65 -0.82
N LYS A 181 -3.88 13.36 -0.09
CA LYS A 181 -3.55 13.96 1.22
C LYS A 181 -3.27 12.89 2.29
N THR A 182 -4.05 11.82 2.30
CA THR A 182 -3.82 10.64 3.14
C THR A 182 -2.50 9.97 2.75
N LEU A 183 -2.29 9.76 1.44
CA LEU A 183 -1.07 9.15 0.90
C LEU A 183 0.19 9.96 1.23
N ARG A 184 0.07 11.29 1.24
CA ARG A 184 1.16 12.19 1.65
C ARG A 184 1.53 12.05 3.13
N VAL A 185 0.54 11.97 4.03
CA VAL A 185 0.78 11.85 5.47
C VAL A 185 1.57 10.60 5.80
N LEU A 186 1.15 9.41 5.35
CA LEU A 186 1.86 8.18 5.73
C LEU A 186 3.09 7.91 4.82
N ARG A 187 3.36 8.75 3.79
CA ARG A 187 4.62 8.77 3.04
C ARG A 187 5.70 9.65 3.66
N SER A 188 5.33 10.73 4.37
CA SER A 188 6.30 11.72 4.81
C SER A 188 7.24 11.15 5.87
N ARG A 189 8.55 11.31 5.65
CA ARG A 189 9.59 11.00 6.64
C ARG A 189 9.96 12.26 7.42
N GLN A 190 10.29 13.31 6.67
CA GLN A 190 10.83 14.56 7.21
C GLN A 190 9.77 15.39 7.98
N GLY A 191 8.48 15.11 7.76
CA GLY A 191 7.35 15.72 8.47
C GLY A 191 7.22 15.36 9.96
N PHE A 192 7.90 14.30 10.43
CA PHE A 192 7.79 13.80 11.81
C PHE A 192 9.14 13.80 12.53
N ASP A 193 9.13 14.01 13.85
CA ASP A 193 10.37 14.08 14.66
C ASP A 193 11.11 12.75 14.79
N ALA A 194 10.38 11.62 14.89
CA ALA A 194 10.98 10.28 14.88
C ALA A 194 11.15 9.70 13.45
N GLY A 195 11.03 10.54 12.42
CA GLY A 195 11.40 10.19 11.03
C GLY A 195 10.72 8.94 10.49
N ASP A 196 11.53 7.98 10.02
CA ASP A 196 11.03 6.75 9.42
C ASP A 196 10.29 5.83 10.41
N TYR A 197 10.63 5.86 11.70
CA TYR A 197 9.94 5.07 12.72
C TYR A 197 8.49 5.55 12.92
N GLN A 198 8.27 6.87 13.03
CA GLN A 198 6.90 7.41 13.07
C GLN A 198 6.15 7.09 11.78
N ARG A 199 6.81 7.20 10.63
CA ARG A 199 6.20 6.92 9.34
C ARG A 199 5.74 5.46 9.22
N CYS A 200 6.61 4.51 9.59
CA CYS A 200 6.31 3.08 9.54
C CYS A 200 5.19 2.73 10.53
N PHE A 201 5.24 3.26 11.76
CA PHE A 201 4.18 3.11 12.75
C PHE A 201 2.84 3.72 12.32
N ASN A 202 2.86 4.89 11.66
CA ASN A 202 1.64 5.49 11.10
C ASN A 202 0.97 4.55 10.07
N GLN A 203 1.76 3.82 9.28
CA GLN A 203 1.28 2.85 8.31
C GLN A 203 0.64 1.63 9.01
N GLY A 204 1.32 1.02 9.99
CA GLY A 204 0.74 -0.08 10.78
C GLY A 204 -0.51 0.32 11.57
N ASN A 205 -0.49 1.50 12.18
CA ASN A 205 -1.61 2.05 12.94
C ASN A 205 -2.84 2.35 12.07
N PHE A 206 -2.69 2.95 10.87
CA PHE A 206 -3.83 3.08 9.95
C PHE A 206 -4.28 1.72 9.41
N MET A 207 -3.38 0.75 9.16
CA MET A 207 -3.82 -0.61 8.81
C MET A 207 -4.72 -1.18 9.90
N LYS A 208 -4.33 -1.08 11.18
CA LYS A 208 -5.17 -1.44 12.33
C LYS A 208 -6.50 -0.67 12.36
N GLN A 209 -6.48 0.66 12.21
CA GLN A 209 -7.69 1.48 12.26
C GLN A 209 -8.68 1.10 11.15
N MET A 210 -8.20 0.91 9.92
CA MET A 210 -9.04 0.40 8.84
C MET A 210 -9.49 -1.04 9.10
N ALA A 211 -8.63 -1.91 9.64
CA ALA A 211 -8.97 -3.31 9.96
C ALA A 211 -10.19 -3.38 10.87
N LEU A 212 -10.21 -2.55 11.91
CA LEU A 212 -11.33 -2.47 12.85
C LEU A 212 -12.54 -1.73 12.25
N LYS A 213 -12.32 -0.62 11.52
CA LYS A 213 -13.39 0.24 10.96
C LYS A 213 -14.19 -0.40 9.82
N HIS A 214 -13.62 -1.40 9.13
CA HIS A 214 -14.22 -2.01 7.94
C HIS A 214 -14.25 -3.56 7.96
N PHE A 215 -14.15 -4.22 9.12
CA PHE A 215 -14.25 -5.69 9.16
C PHE A 215 -15.65 -6.21 8.82
N ASP A 216 -16.70 -5.75 9.53
CA ASP A 216 -18.10 -6.21 9.39
C ASP A 216 -18.59 -6.15 7.93
N LYS A 217 -18.14 -5.10 7.24
CA LYS A 217 -18.34 -4.80 5.81
C LYS A 217 -17.87 -5.90 4.84
N SER A 218 -17.04 -6.82 5.32
CA SER A 218 -16.47 -7.94 4.59
C SER A 218 -17.03 -9.31 5.00
N THR A 219 -17.96 -9.33 5.96
CA THR A 219 -18.79 -10.48 6.29
C THR A 219 -20.03 -10.51 5.39
N GLY A 220 -20.76 -11.63 5.37
CA GLY A 220 -22.04 -11.73 4.65
C GLY A 220 -21.98 -11.51 3.13
N TRP A 221 -23.06 -10.98 2.55
CA TRP A 221 -23.34 -11.05 1.11
C TRP A 221 -22.43 -10.22 0.19
N PHE A 222 -21.73 -9.21 0.72
CA PHE A 222 -20.78 -8.41 -0.07
C PHE A 222 -19.37 -9.04 -0.14
N ARG A 223 -19.02 -10.01 0.73
CA ARG A 223 -17.67 -10.59 0.89
C ARG A 223 -16.98 -10.97 -0.44
N ASP A 224 -17.67 -11.64 -1.35
CA ASP A 224 -17.05 -12.28 -2.52
C ASP A 224 -16.62 -11.29 -3.64
N PRO A 225 -17.49 -10.39 -4.15
CA PRO A 225 -17.08 -9.32 -5.09
C PRO A 225 -16.00 -8.40 -4.50
N LEU A 226 -16.07 -8.24 -3.19
CA LEU A 226 -15.26 -7.32 -2.41
C LEU A 226 -13.81 -7.80 -2.24
N LEU A 227 -13.63 -9.06 -1.82
CA LEU A 227 -12.31 -9.69 -1.74
C LEU A 227 -11.59 -9.71 -3.10
N ARG A 228 -12.33 -9.95 -4.18
CA ARG A 228 -11.84 -9.87 -5.57
C ARG A 228 -11.37 -8.46 -5.92
N SER A 229 -12.13 -7.43 -5.55
CA SER A 229 -11.79 -6.02 -5.78
C SER A 229 -10.48 -5.62 -5.08
N GLY A 230 -10.15 -6.24 -3.94
CA GLY A 230 -8.86 -6.05 -3.26
C GLY A 230 -7.70 -6.71 -4.00
N LEU A 231 -7.85 -8.00 -4.33
CA LEU A 231 -6.84 -8.76 -5.07
C LEU A 231 -6.56 -8.17 -6.46
N PHE A 232 -7.56 -7.58 -7.12
CA PHE A 232 -7.43 -6.88 -8.40
C PHE A 232 -6.39 -5.74 -8.38
N LEU A 233 -6.40 -4.95 -7.31
CA LEU A 233 -5.58 -3.74 -7.17
C LEU A 233 -4.10 -4.04 -6.90
N VAL A 234 -3.75 -5.21 -6.39
CA VAL A 234 -2.42 -5.52 -5.85
C VAL A 234 -1.71 -6.65 -6.61
N GLU A 235 -0.39 -6.82 -6.43
CA GLU A 235 0.30 -8.03 -6.86
C GLU A 235 0.43 -9.00 -5.66
N SER A 236 -0.08 -10.23 -5.79
CA SER A 236 -0.15 -11.17 -4.66
C SER A 236 -0.08 -12.62 -5.09
N ASN A 237 0.28 -13.51 -4.15
CA ASN A 237 0.07 -14.95 -4.25
C ASN A 237 -1.01 -15.48 -3.28
N VAL A 238 -1.76 -14.62 -2.57
CA VAL A 238 -2.82 -15.04 -1.63
C VAL A 238 -4.04 -15.55 -2.43
N PRO A 239 -4.49 -16.81 -2.25
CA PRO A 239 -5.73 -17.31 -2.84
C PRO A 239 -6.97 -16.62 -2.25
N LEU A 240 -8.00 -16.41 -3.07
CA LEU A 240 -9.29 -15.88 -2.63
C LEU A 240 -9.88 -16.70 -1.47
N ASP A 241 -9.79 -18.02 -1.52
CA ASP A 241 -10.35 -18.89 -0.48
C ASP A 241 -9.50 -18.90 0.81
N THR A 242 -8.22 -18.52 0.74
CA THR A 242 -7.41 -18.22 1.93
C THR A 242 -7.89 -16.93 2.60
N LEU A 243 -8.24 -15.90 1.83
CA LEU A 243 -8.85 -14.68 2.39
C LEU A 243 -10.21 -14.99 3.04
N LYS A 244 -11.03 -15.85 2.42
CA LYS A 244 -12.30 -16.32 3.01
C LYS A 244 -12.09 -17.08 4.32
N TYR A 245 -11.14 -18.01 4.35
CA TYR A 245 -10.79 -18.72 5.58
C TYR A 245 -10.33 -17.77 6.69
N LEU A 246 -9.63 -16.68 6.35
CA LEU A 246 -9.20 -15.66 7.30
C LEU A 246 -10.35 -14.83 7.87
N VAL A 247 -11.35 -14.40 7.07
CA VAL A 247 -12.55 -13.71 7.64
C VAL A 247 -13.24 -14.64 8.62
N ASP A 248 -13.55 -15.85 8.16
CA ASP A 248 -14.46 -16.73 8.87
C ASP A 248 -13.84 -17.12 10.22
N LYS A 249 -12.51 -17.32 10.27
CA LYS A 249 -11.77 -17.58 11.52
C LYS A 249 -11.50 -16.35 12.39
N LEU A 250 -11.52 -15.14 11.85
CA LEU A 250 -11.47 -13.91 12.63
C LEU A 250 -12.84 -13.60 13.25
N GLU A 251 -13.92 -13.72 12.46
CA GLU A 251 -15.31 -13.49 12.85
C GLU A 251 -15.80 -14.50 13.88
N GLU A 252 -15.62 -15.82 13.63
CA GLU A 252 -15.94 -16.90 14.59
C GLU A 252 -15.30 -16.69 15.96
N ASN A 253 -14.12 -16.07 16.00
CA ASN A 253 -13.35 -15.83 17.21
C ASN A 253 -13.44 -14.39 17.74
N GLY A 254 -14.38 -13.57 17.24
CA GLY A 254 -14.70 -12.26 17.82
C GLY A 254 -13.73 -11.11 17.50
N PHE A 255 -13.07 -11.13 16.34
CA PHE A 255 -12.64 -9.90 15.68
C PHE A 255 -13.91 -9.15 15.19
N PRO A 256 -14.01 -7.80 15.26
CA PRO A 256 -12.94 -6.82 15.44
C PRO A 256 -12.87 -6.18 16.85
N ASP A 257 -12.65 -6.95 17.93
CA ASP A 257 -12.21 -6.34 19.19
C ASP A 257 -10.84 -5.65 19.00
N ASN A 258 -10.77 -4.36 19.36
CA ASN A 258 -9.54 -3.56 19.35
C ASN A 258 -8.38 -4.20 20.15
N LYS A 259 -8.69 -5.01 21.17
CA LYS A 259 -7.70 -5.80 21.95
C LYS A 259 -7.09 -6.96 21.15
N LYS A 260 -7.76 -7.40 20.07
CA LYS A 260 -7.31 -8.45 19.15
C LYS A 260 -6.60 -7.90 17.91
N CYS A 261 -6.30 -6.60 17.87
CA CYS A 261 -5.49 -5.99 16.81
C CYS A 261 -4.31 -5.24 17.42
N TYR A 262 -3.08 -5.64 17.10
CA TYR A 262 -1.86 -5.07 17.69
C TYR A 262 -0.88 -4.54 16.63
N VAL A 263 -0.07 -3.53 16.97
CA VAL A 263 0.91 -2.87 16.08
C VAL A 263 2.19 -2.60 16.87
N HIS A 264 3.34 -3.03 16.34
CA HIS A 264 4.67 -2.75 16.92
C HIS A 264 5.78 -2.73 15.87
N ILE A 265 6.92 -2.14 16.21
CA ILE A 265 8.08 -2.07 15.31
C ILE A 265 9.06 -3.24 15.56
N MET A 266 9.59 -3.82 14.48
CA MET A 266 10.79 -4.67 14.52
C MET A 266 11.87 -4.18 13.54
N PRO A 267 13.16 -4.09 13.95
CA PRO A 267 13.67 -4.33 15.30
C PRO A 267 13.11 -3.34 16.34
N ASN A 268 12.83 -3.82 17.55
CA ASN A 268 12.36 -2.98 18.64
C ASN A 268 13.54 -2.16 19.20
N TYR A 269 13.45 -0.84 19.09
CA TYR A 269 14.41 0.15 19.61
C TYR A 269 13.85 0.97 20.79
N GLY A 270 12.63 0.67 21.27
CA GLY A 270 11.99 1.33 22.41
C GLY A 270 11.53 2.77 22.15
N TYR A 271 11.00 3.05 20.95
CA TYR A 271 10.57 4.41 20.59
C TYR A 271 9.24 4.78 21.25
N LYS A 272 9.04 6.07 21.54
CA LYS A 272 7.77 6.62 22.02
C LYS A 272 7.15 7.46 20.92
N LEU A 273 6.23 6.84 20.16
CA LEU A 273 5.65 7.38 18.93
C LEU A 273 4.21 7.83 19.16
N PRO A 274 3.85 9.10 18.94
CA PRO A 274 2.45 9.55 18.94
C PRO A 274 1.53 8.68 18.10
N VAL A 275 0.33 8.42 18.63
CA VAL A 275 -0.75 7.73 17.90
C VAL A 275 -1.70 8.79 17.33
N TYR A 276 -1.90 8.77 16.02
CA TYR A 276 -2.87 9.62 15.34
C TYR A 276 -4.09 8.78 14.93
N ASP A 277 -5.32 9.30 15.06
CA ASP A 277 -6.46 8.74 14.32
C ASP A 277 -6.35 9.22 12.87
N LEU A 278 -5.92 8.32 11.99
CA LEU A 278 -5.70 8.57 10.58
C LEU A 278 -6.94 8.15 9.75
N SER A 279 -7.99 7.72 10.45
CA SER A 279 -9.33 7.48 9.91
C SER A 279 -10.23 8.73 9.98
N ASP A 280 -9.77 9.79 10.64
CA ASP A 280 -10.36 11.13 10.70
C ASP A 280 -9.69 12.09 9.68
N GLU A 281 -10.49 12.60 8.75
CA GLU A 281 -10.03 13.52 7.68
C GLU A 281 -9.49 14.85 8.25
N SER A 282 -9.95 15.29 9.43
CA SER A 282 -9.48 16.52 10.08
C SER A 282 -8.07 16.38 10.66
N ILE A 283 -7.75 15.21 11.21
CA ILE A 283 -6.40 14.86 11.69
C ILE A 283 -5.45 14.72 10.49
N VAL A 284 -5.87 14.01 9.43
CA VAL A 284 -5.10 13.91 8.17
C VAL A 284 -4.84 15.30 7.56
N THR A 285 -5.82 16.21 7.61
CA THR A 285 -5.66 17.61 7.16
C THR A 285 -4.66 18.36 8.03
N SER A 286 -4.76 18.29 9.37
CA SER A 286 -3.82 18.94 10.30
C SER A 286 -2.39 18.41 10.14
N LEU A 287 -2.21 17.11 9.88
CA LEU A 287 -0.91 16.53 9.60
C LEU A 287 -0.33 17.01 8.26
N ASN A 288 -1.15 17.19 7.22
CA ASN A 288 -0.69 17.82 5.97
C ASN A 288 -0.15 19.23 6.22
N THR A 289 -0.88 20.08 6.94
CA THR A 289 -0.43 21.46 7.25
C THR A 289 0.93 21.46 7.98
N LYS A 290 1.13 20.57 8.96
CA LYS A 290 2.43 20.42 9.65
C LYS A 290 3.56 19.97 8.72
N ILE A 291 3.25 19.13 7.73
CA ILE A 291 4.21 18.71 6.70
C ILE A 291 4.55 19.90 5.78
N ASP A 292 3.56 20.70 5.36
CA ASP A 292 3.79 21.92 4.57
C ASP A 292 4.66 22.94 5.31
N GLU A 293 4.34 23.25 6.57
CA GLU A 293 5.10 24.16 7.45
C GLU A 293 6.56 23.70 7.62
N ARG A 294 6.77 22.40 7.86
CA ARG A 294 8.09 21.82 8.15
C ARG A 294 8.97 21.67 6.90
N LEU A 295 8.37 21.39 5.74
CA LEU A 295 9.08 21.22 4.47
C LEU A 295 9.14 22.51 3.63
N LYS A 296 8.46 23.58 4.04
CA LYS A 296 8.37 24.88 3.34
C LYS A 296 7.87 24.76 1.89
N LEU A 297 6.91 23.87 1.67
CA LEU A 297 6.37 23.57 0.34
C LEU A 297 5.25 24.54 -0.03
N ASN A 298 5.32 25.11 -1.23
CA ASN A 298 4.20 25.79 -1.87
C ASN A 298 3.39 24.77 -2.68
N SER A 299 2.11 24.61 -2.40
CA SER A 299 1.27 23.56 -2.99
C SER A 299 0.73 23.92 -4.38
N THR A 300 1.24 23.30 -5.45
CA THR A 300 0.72 23.41 -6.82
C THR A 300 0.35 22.03 -7.38
N THR A 301 -0.85 21.55 -7.08
CA THR A 301 -1.24 20.13 -7.32
C THR A 301 -1.94 19.84 -8.66
N GLU A 302 -2.30 20.86 -9.44
CA GLU A 302 -3.06 20.67 -10.69
C GLU A 302 -2.17 20.41 -11.91
N THR A 303 -1.02 21.09 -11.99
CA THR A 303 0.01 20.92 -13.05
C THR A 303 0.46 19.46 -13.20
N ASP A 304 0.55 18.76 -12.08
CA ASP A 304 1.11 17.40 -12.01
C ASP A 304 0.17 16.35 -12.63
N GLN A 305 -1.15 16.57 -12.56
CA GLN A 305 -2.14 15.66 -13.12
C GLN A 305 -2.21 15.75 -14.64
N GLU A 306 -2.12 16.96 -15.22
CA GLU A 306 -2.05 17.10 -16.67
C GLU A 306 -0.74 16.53 -17.21
N ALA A 307 0.39 16.83 -16.55
CA ALA A 307 1.69 16.25 -16.89
C ALA A 307 1.69 14.71 -16.83
N TYR A 308 1.03 14.11 -15.84
CA TYR A 308 0.88 12.66 -15.74
C TYR A 308 0.04 12.09 -16.90
N CYS A 309 -1.12 12.68 -17.20
CA CYS A 309 -1.98 12.25 -18.30
C CYS A 309 -1.25 12.38 -19.65
N ASN A 310 -0.50 13.46 -19.86
CA ASN A 310 0.30 13.67 -21.07
C ASN A 310 1.44 12.63 -21.20
N LYS A 311 2.11 12.26 -20.10
CA LYS A 311 3.08 11.14 -20.08
C LYS A 311 2.41 9.79 -20.39
N PHE A 312 1.19 9.56 -19.93
CA PHE A 312 0.42 8.34 -20.19
C PHE A 312 -0.08 8.25 -21.65
N ASN A 313 -0.60 9.34 -22.19
CA ASN A 313 -1.00 9.47 -23.59
C ASN A 313 0.16 9.18 -24.55
N LYS A 314 1.36 9.72 -24.25
CA LYS A 314 2.57 9.45 -25.04
C LYS A 314 2.92 7.96 -25.06
N LEU A 315 2.94 7.31 -23.90
CA LEU A 315 3.19 5.87 -23.75
C LEU A 315 2.19 5.01 -24.55
N LEU A 316 0.89 5.36 -24.50
CA LEU A 316 -0.15 4.66 -25.27
C LEU A 316 0.02 4.86 -26.79
N SER A 317 0.38 6.07 -27.23
CA SER A 317 0.63 6.39 -28.64
C SER A 317 1.83 5.60 -29.19
N GLU A 318 2.95 5.59 -28.46
CA GLU A 318 4.14 4.79 -28.77
C GLU A 318 3.79 3.29 -28.90
N ALA A 319 3.15 2.73 -27.88
CA ALA A 319 2.77 1.31 -27.85
C ALA A 319 1.76 0.93 -28.95
N THR A 320 0.83 1.83 -29.29
CA THR A 320 -0.14 1.65 -30.39
C THR A 320 0.58 1.60 -31.74
N SER A 321 1.52 2.52 -31.99
CA SER A 321 2.28 2.56 -33.25
C SER A 321 3.09 1.27 -33.49
N ASP A 322 3.63 0.68 -32.42
CA ASP A 322 4.38 -0.58 -32.48
C ASP A 322 3.51 -1.84 -32.44
N THR A 323 2.24 -1.77 -32.05
CA THR A 323 1.33 -2.94 -32.03
C THR A 323 1.14 -3.58 -33.41
N ALA A 324 1.33 -2.80 -34.48
CA ALA A 324 1.33 -3.31 -35.85
C ALA A 324 2.68 -3.95 -36.26
N LYS A 325 3.81 -3.34 -35.89
CA LYS A 325 5.14 -3.59 -36.50
C LYS A 325 6.15 -4.28 -35.56
N LYS A 326 6.05 -4.05 -34.25
CA LYS A 326 6.94 -4.58 -33.21
C LYS A 326 6.14 -5.01 -31.95
N PRO A 327 5.27 -6.04 -32.02
CA PRO A 327 4.43 -6.41 -30.87
C PRO A 327 5.22 -6.81 -29.60
N ARG A 328 6.49 -7.24 -29.72
CA ARG A 328 7.38 -7.43 -28.56
C ARG A 328 7.68 -6.13 -27.81
N GLU A 329 7.80 -5.01 -28.51
CA GLU A 329 8.01 -3.69 -27.90
C GLU A 329 6.74 -3.19 -27.22
N THR A 330 5.56 -3.40 -27.81
CA THR A 330 4.27 -3.15 -27.14
C THR A 330 4.17 -3.89 -25.80
N ILE A 331 4.56 -5.17 -25.76
CA ILE A 331 4.61 -5.96 -24.52
C ILE A 331 5.62 -5.35 -23.54
N ARG A 332 6.85 -5.06 -23.98
CA ARG A 332 7.92 -4.47 -23.15
C ARG A 332 7.51 -3.13 -22.55
N LEU A 333 6.81 -2.28 -23.31
CA LEU A 333 6.33 -0.95 -22.89
C LEU A 333 5.15 -1.04 -21.92
N LEU A 334 4.18 -1.93 -22.16
CA LEU A 334 2.90 -1.92 -21.43
C LEU A 334 2.79 -2.93 -20.28
N THR A 335 3.58 -4.01 -20.26
CA THR A 335 3.50 -5.03 -19.18
C THR A 335 3.71 -4.42 -17.80
N ARG A 336 4.66 -3.48 -17.67
CA ARG A 336 4.92 -2.81 -16.39
C ARG A 336 3.78 -1.85 -15.98
N PRO A 337 3.35 -0.88 -16.81
CA PRO A 337 2.16 -0.07 -16.55
C PRO A 337 0.89 -0.86 -16.23
N TYR A 338 0.70 -2.03 -16.86
CA TYR A 338 -0.38 -2.97 -16.56
C TYR A 338 -0.26 -3.57 -15.17
N ASN A 339 0.90 -4.14 -14.81
CA ASN A 339 1.14 -4.72 -13.49
C ASN A 339 1.01 -3.66 -12.37
N GLN A 340 1.52 -2.45 -12.61
CA GLN A 340 1.47 -1.31 -11.70
C GLN A 340 0.09 -0.63 -11.61
N ARG A 341 -0.92 -1.10 -12.37
CA ARG A 341 -2.26 -0.47 -12.50
C ARG A 341 -2.17 1.04 -12.74
N SER A 342 -1.23 1.49 -13.58
CA SER A 342 -0.77 2.88 -13.57
C SER A 342 -1.85 3.93 -13.88
N TRP A 343 -2.94 3.54 -14.55
CA TRP A 343 -4.12 4.39 -14.76
C TRP A 343 -4.75 4.91 -13.45
N MET A 344 -4.60 4.19 -12.32
CA MET A 344 -5.19 4.58 -11.03
C MET A 344 -4.65 5.90 -10.44
N GLN A 345 -3.58 6.49 -10.98
CA GLN A 345 -3.13 7.83 -10.60
C GLN A 345 -3.93 8.98 -11.25
N VAL A 346 -4.74 8.67 -12.27
CA VAL A 346 -5.59 9.64 -12.97
C VAL A 346 -6.83 9.91 -12.12
N LYS A 347 -7.07 11.17 -11.74
CA LYS A 347 -8.25 11.58 -10.94
C LYS A 347 -9.57 11.52 -11.72
N ASP A 348 -9.51 11.58 -13.05
CA ASP A 348 -10.66 11.44 -13.95
C ASP A 348 -11.01 9.96 -14.16
N LYS A 349 -12.14 9.51 -13.59
CA LYS A 349 -12.63 8.12 -13.68
C LYS A 349 -12.85 7.64 -15.12
N SER A 350 -13.30 8.53 -16.01
CA SER A 350 -13.59 8.18 -17.40
C SER A 350 -12.28 7.87 -18.14
N LYS A 351 -11.31 8.79 -18.05
CA LYS A 351 -9.96 8.59 -18.61
C LYS A 351 -9.23 7.41 -17.98
N ARG A 352 -9.41 7.18 -16.68
CA ARG A 352 -8.85 6.03 -15.95
C ARG A 352 -9.36 4.70 -16.51
N SER A 353 -10.67 4.54 -16.68
CA SER A 353 -11.27 3.34 -17.29
C SER A 353 -10.82 3.18 -18.76
N GLU A 354 -10.79 4.28 -19.52
CA GLU A 354 -10.32 4.29 -20.91
C GLU A 354 -8.86 3.83 -21.02
N TYR A 355 -7.96 4.36 -20.20
CA TYR A 355 -6.55 3.96 -20.16
C TYR A 355 -6.39 2.49 -19.75
N ALA A 356 -7.12 2.01 -18.76
CA ALA A 356 -7.10 0.60 -18.36
C ALA A 356 -7.49 -0.32 -19.53
N LYS A 357 -8.57 0.03 -20.23
CA LYS A 357 -9.06 -0.65 -21.44
C LYS A 357 -8.04 -0.62 -22.57
N GLN A 358 -7.46 0.55 -22.90
CA GLN A 358 -6.45 0.69 -23.95
C GLN A 358 -5.21 -0.17 -23.64
N VAL A 359 -4.66 -0.12 -22.42
CA VAL A 359 -3.51 -0.95 -22.01
C VAL A 359 -3.80 -2.44 -22.18
N CYS A 360 -4.97 -2.91 -21.72
CA CYS A 360 -5.34 -4.32 -21.82
C CYS A 360 -5.49 -4.77 -23.28
N LEU A 361 -6.22 -4.02 -24.11
CA LEU A 361 -6.46 -4.38 -25.52
C LEU A 361 -5.17 -4.40 -26.37
N LEU A 362 -4.25 -3.46 -26.14
CA LEU A 362 -2.95 -3.43 -26.81
C LEU A 362 -2.10 -4.64 -26.41
N LEU A 363 -2.06 -5.02 -25.12
CA LEU A 363 -1.35 -6.21 -24.65
C LEU A 363 -1.96 -7.51 -25.17
N ILE A 364 -3.29 -7.67 -25.13
CA ILE A 364 -4.00 -8.84 -25.69
C ILE A 364 -3.65 -9.01 -27.18
N THR A 365 -3.69 -7.91 -27.94
CA THR A 365 -3.34 -7.90 -29.37
C THR A 365 -1.88 -8.29 -29.60
N ALA A 366 -0.96 -7.74 -28.80
CA ALA A 366 0.47 -7.99 -28.94
C ALA A 366 0.85 -9.44 -28.56
N HIS A 367 0.36 -9.96 -27.43
CA HIS A 367 0.58 -11.34 -27.00
C HIS A 367 0.05 -12.36 -28.02
N ASN A 368 -1.15 -12.12 -28.60
CA ASN A 368 -1.66 -12.96 -29.68
C ASN A 368 -0.74 -12.95 -30.91
N LYS A 369 -0.23 -11.79 -31.33
CA LYS A 369 0.71 -11.68 -32.46
C LYS A 369 2.06 -12.37 -32.24
N VAL A 370 2.57 -12.42 -31.00
CA VAL A 370 3.80 -13.17 -30.66
C VAL A 370 3.53 -14.65 -30.31
N LYS A 371 2.33 -15.16 -30.60
CA LYS A 371 1.90 -16.56 -30.32
C LYS A 371 1.92 -16.94 -28.83
N GLN A 372 1.54 -16.00 -27.96
CA GLN A 372 1.33 -16.19 -26.51
C GLN A 372 -0.17 -16.08 -26.13
N PRO A 373 -1.08 -16.90 -26.69
CA PRO A 373 -2.52 -16.76 -26.45
C PRO A 373 -2.91 -17.03 -24.98
N LYS A 374 -2.10 -17.81 -24.23
CA LYS A 374 -2.33 -18.02 -22.79
C LYS A 374 -2.19 -16.74 -21.97
N ASP A 375 -1.29 -15.83 -22.36
CA ASP A 375 -1.07 -14.58 -21.64
C ASP A 375 -2.05 -13.49 -22.11
N ALA A 376 -2.40 -13.48 -23.39
CA ALA A 376 -3.54 -12.72 -23.89
C ALA A 376 -4.85 -13.08 -23.18
N LEU A 377 -5.11 -14.38 -22.96
CA LEU A 377 -6.31 -14.85 -22.25
C LEU A 377 -6.34 -14.41 -20.78
N LYS A 378 -5.21 -14.48 -20.06
CA LYS A 378 -5.12 -13.96 -18.68
C LYS A 378 -5.53 -12.48 -18.59
N ILE A 379 -5.02 -11.66 -19.51
CA ILE A 379 -5.29 -10.21 -19.54
C ILE A 379 -6.75 -9.95 -19.94
N LEU A 380 -7.32 -10.75 -20.84
CA LEU A 380 -8.73 -10.67 -21.21
C LEU A 380 -9.66 -11.04 -20.04
N SER A 381 -9.44 -12.18 -19.37
CA SER A 381 -10.20 -12.57 -18.18
C SER A 381 -10.10 -11.51 -17.09
N PHE A 382 -8.88 -11.04 -16.80
CA PHE A 382 -8.64 -9.94 -15.85
C PHE A 382 -9.44 -8.67 -16.19
N TYR A 383 -9.49 -8.26 -17.46
CA TYR A 383 -10.25 -7.07 -17.87
C TYR A 383 -11.78 -7.31 -17.77
N GLU A 384 -12.28 -8.43 -18.30
CA GLU A 384 -13.71 -8.74 -18.30
C GLU A 384 -14.30 -8.93 -16.89
N GLU A 385 -13.53 -9.49 -15.96
CA GLU A 385 -13.91 -9.66 -14.55
C GLU A 385 -14.00 -8.33 -13.77
N HIS A 386 -13.37 -7.24 -14.25
CA HIS A 386 -13.16 -6.02 -13.46
C HIS A 386 -13.48 -4.70 -14.18
N LYS A 387 -13.96 -4.72 -15.43
CA LYS A 387 -14.37 -3.52 -16.18
C LYS A 387 -15.45 -2.70 -15.45
N ASP A 388 -16.45 -3.35 -14.87
CA ASP A 388 -17.53 -2.70 -14.09
C ASP A 388 -16.96 -1.99 -12.83
N LEU A 389 -15.89 -2.54 -12.23
CA LEU A 389 -15.17 -1.93 -11.11
C LEU A 389 -14.37 -0.70 -11.56
N LEU A 390 -13.72 -0.77 -12.74
CA LEU A 390 -12.97 0.34 -13.35
C LEU A 390 -13.84 1.52 -13.75
N GLU A 391 -15.14 1.32 -14.01
CA GLU A 391 -16.11 2.41 -14.27
C GLU A 391 -16.63 3.07 -12.98
N HIS A 392 -16.28 2.56 -11.79
CA HIS A 392 -16.77 3.07 -10.50
C HIS A 392 -15.64 3.55 -9.56
N LEU A 393 -14.44 2.94 -9.67
CA LEU A 393 -13.20 3.41 -9.06
C LEU A 393 -12.61 4.60 -9.79
#